data_AF-A0A6I6L1G9-F1
#
_entry.id   AF-A0A6I6L1G9-F1
#
_cell.length_a   1.000
_cell.length_b   1.000
_cell.length_c   1.000
_cell.angle_alpha   90.00
_cell.angle_beta   90.00
_cell.angle_gamma   90.00
#
_symmetry.space_group_name_H-M   'P 1'
#
loop_
_entity.id
_entity.type
_entity.pdbx_description
1 polymer ?
#
loop_
_entity_poly.entity_id
_entity_poly.type
_entity_poly.pdbx_seq_one_letter_code
_entity_poly.pdbx_strand_id
1 'polypeptide(L)'
;MVTFCTSCGTANPPNARYCSKCGAMLGAVDQPSAEAASSADAPLASPTVGGLEGTLNTEKVQTISRSHTKKRRWFLPAAVVGGALVVGALYFWLFILDDLGSTPGQKTTPGTTVGATLEPKQLFAMTEANIRDRATTVGSQILGKLPRGSAVTGVVKLGMDGSSEWLELSDGKGFIAVINLAEFQPPEITKPLNDRVWTADGALDIWLQPDTASGLLERVSTGTRLTLAGLTANDFIEVKLGKGGVGYLADGAAILARLGGKPVAIRFNPQTCSFGGDIDAEFAKIAARLRAQWADLENKEFVDEEARDKAYAAAEGKSTYVKLQRSFEGLSLTAIGQHYEAQSLYFSDPAAKVIETFRSKGYRVGADGTFTSTELYAGISATRGEGAAYGKSELGCGV
;
A
#
# COMPACT_ATOMS: atom_id res chain seq x y z
N MET A 1 23.35 -34.61 -44.53
CA MET A 1 21.96 -34.74 -44.03
C MET A 1 21.64 -33.52 -43.20
N VAL A 2 20.42 -33.00 -43.25
CA VAL A 2 19.99 -31.81 -42.47
C VAL A 2 19.27 -32.32 -41.22
N THR A 3 19.60 -31.78 -40.04
CA THR A 3 18.99 -32.19 -38.77
C THR A 3 17.89 -31.21 -38.41
N PHE A 4 16.66 -31.68 -38.26
CA PHE A 4 15.53 -30.83 -37.89
C PHE A 4 15.34 -30.79 -36.38
N CYS A 5 15.06 -29.60 -35.85
CA CYS A 5 14.75 -29.44 -34.43
C CYS A 5 13.38 -30.02 -34.12
N THR A 6 13.32 -30.97 -33.18
CA THR A 6 12.06 -31.57 -32.71
C THR A 6 11.18 -30.58 -31.95
N SER A 7 11.74 -29.51 -31.39
CA SER A 7 10.98 -28.50 -30.65
C SER A 7 10.35 -27.41 -31.52
N CYS A 8 10.97 -27.04 -32.66
CA CYS A 8 10.47 -25.92 -33.48
C CYS A 8 10.51 -26.14 -35.00
N GLY A 9 10.93 -27.32 -35.47
CA GLY A 9 10.96 -27.68 -36.88
C GLY A 9 12.07 -27.02 -37.72
N THR A 10 12.95 -26.22 -37.10
CA THR A 10 14.01 -25.52 -37.84
C THR A 10 15.06 -26.51 -38.37
N ALA A 11 15.48 -26.33 -39.63
CA ALA A 11 16.59 -27.04 -40.24
C ALA A 11 17.93 -26.56 -39.67
N ASN A 12 18.76 -27.47 -39.18
CA ASN A 12 20.08 -27.18 -38.63
C ASN A 12 21.16 -28.00 -39.37
N PRO A 13 22.41 -27.52 -39.41
CA PRO A 13 23.50 -28.28 -40.00
C PRO A 13 23.71 -29.62 -39.25
N PRO A 14 24.24 -30.66 -39.92
CA PRO A 14 24.29 -32.04 -39.40
C PRO A 14 25.00 -32.23 -38.05
N ASN A 15 25.79 -31.25 -37.61
CA ASN A 15 26.59 -31.31 -36.38
C ASN A 15 26.16 -30.26 -35.34
N ALA A 16 25.02 -29.59 -35.54
CA ALA A 16 24.51 -28.61 -34.59
C ALA A 16 24.09 -29.30 -33.29
N ARG A 17 24.74 -28.96 -32.17
CA ARG A 17 24.36 -29.45 -30.83
C ARG A 17 23.11 -28.77 -30.28
N TYR A 18 22.81 -27.57 -30.77
CA TYR A 18 21.65 -26.78 -30.37
C TYR A 18 20.96 -26.19 -31.60
N CYS A 19 19.65 -26.03 -31.51
CA CYS A 19 18.87 -25.39 -32.57
C CYS A 19 19.20 -23.90 -32.65
N SER A 20 19.55 -23.42 -33.85
CA SER A 20 19.87 -22.01 -34.11
C SER A 20 18.71 -21.05 -33.86
N LYS A 21 17.47 -21.54 -33.84
CA LYS A 21 16.27 -20.69 -33.66
C LYS A 21 15.76 -20.66 -32.22
N CYS A 22 15.64 -21.82 -31.58
CA CYS A 22 15.03 -21.90 -30.24
C CYS A 22 15.99 -22.35 -29.14
N GLY A 23 17.25 -22.66 -29.45
CA GLY A 23 18.25 -23.10 -28.49
C GLY A 23 18.07 -24.52 -27.95
N ALA A 24 17.03 -25.26 -28.37
CA ALA A 24 16.79 -26.62 -27.92
C ALA A 24 17.93 -27.56 -28.35
N MET A 25 18.35 -28.44 -27.46
CA MET A 25 19.43 -29.40 -27.71
C MET A 25 18.99 -30.44 -28.75
N LEU A 26 19.82 -30.67 -29.76
CA LEU A 26 19.58 -31.67 -30.80
C LEU A 26 20.36 -32.94 -30.39
N GLY A 27 19.65 -34.08 -30.32
CA GLY A 27 20.06 -35.30 -29.62
C GLY A 27 21.52 -35.75 -29.78
N ALA A 28 22.04 -36.33 -28.71
CA ALA A 28 23.44 -36.72 -28.49
C ALA A 28 23.96 -37.73 -29.52
N VAL A 29 25.19 -37.51 -29.99
CA VAL A 29 25.97 -38.51 -30.72
C VAL A 29 26.57 -39.47 -29.69
N ASP A 30 26.25 -40.75 -29.84
CA ASP A 30 26.76 -41.87 -29.06
C ASP A 30 28.29 -41.87 -28.97
N GLN A 31 28.82 -42.11 -27.78
CA GLN A 31 30.19 -42.58 -27.56
C GLN A 31 30.13 -43.82 -26.64
N PRO A 32 30.91 -44.88 -26.91
CA PRO A 32 30.54 -46.24 -26.55
C PRO A 32 30.79 -46.61 -25.09
N SER A 33 29.98 -47.59 -24.67
CA SER A 33 29.99 -48.34 -23.43
C SER A 33 31.38 -48.76 -22.94
N ALA A 34 31.67 -48.48 -21.66
CA ALA A 34 32.62 -49.23 -20.86
C ALA A 34 31.95 -49.62 -19.53
N GLU A 35 31.78 -50.92 -19.41
CA GLU A 35 31.26 -51.72 -18.31
C GLU A 35 32.34 -51.90 -17.22
N ALA A 36 31.97 -51.85 -15.93
CA ALA A 36 32.20 -52.93 -14.95
C ALA A 36 32.12 -52.49 -13.46
N ALA A 37 31.34 -53.30 -12.72
CA ALA A 37 31.46 -53.74 -11.31
C ALA A 37 31.34 -52.72 -10.15
N SER A 38 30.45 -52.85 -9.15
CA SER A 38 29.98 -53.95 -8.28
C SER A 38 30.74 -54.10 -6.94
N SER A 39 30.01 -54.54 -5.90
CA SER A 39 30.28 -54.78 -4.45
C SER A 39 30.20 -53.54 -3.53
N ALA A 40 29.35 -53.42 -2.49
CA ALA A 40 28.74 -54.27 -1.45
C ALA A 40 29.49 -54.26 -0.09
N ASP A 41 28.71 -53.99 0.98
CA ASP A 41 28.86 -54.26 2.43
C ASP A 41 29.83 -53.49 3.36
N ALA A 42 29.23 -52.64 4.25
CA ALA A 42 29.16 -52.64 5.74
C ALA A 42 30.42 -52.93 6.64
N PRO A 43 30.43 -52.64 7.98
CA PRO A 43 29.66 -51.71 8.85
C PRO A 43 30.48 -50.95 9.96
N LEU A 44 29.76 -50.10 10.74
CA LEU A 44 29.88 -49.77 12.19
C LEU A 44 31.24 -49.43 12.86
N ALA A 45 31.30 -48.24 13.50
CA ALA A 45 31.90 -48.05 14.83
C ALA A 45 31.41 -46.75 15.51
N SER A 46 30.76 -46.89 16.67
CA SER A 46 30.67 -45.85 17.71
C SER A 46 31.99 -45.75 18.49
N PRO A 47 32.18 -44.66 19.25
CA PRO A 47 32.51 -44.87 20.65
C PRO A 47 31.66 -44.03 21.60
N THR A 48 31.54 -44.56 22.81
CA THR A 48 30.83 -44.03 23.97
C THR A 48 31.84 -43.53 25.02
N VAL A 49 31.35 -42.66 25.91
CA VAL A 49 31.81 -42.37 27.29
C VAL A 49 32.86 -41.26 27.49
N GLY A 50 32.48 -40.28 28.31
CA GLY A 50 33.38 -39.41 29.06
C GLY A 50 32.60 -38.37 29.86
N GLY A 51 32.09 -38.76 31.04
CA GLY A 51 31.44 -37.83 31.97
C GLY A 51 32.43 -36.89 32.66
N LEU A 52 31.93 -35.77 33.16
CA LEU A 52 32.51 -35.06 34.31
C LEU A 52 31.42 -34.29 35.04
N GLU A 53 31.41 -34.54 36.33
CA GLU A 53 30.49 -34.06 37.35
C GLU A 53 30.65 -32.56 37.66
N GLY A 54 29.57 -31.98 38.18
CA GLY A 54 29.66 -31.16 39.38
C GLY A 54 29.97 -29.67 39.20
N THR A 55 28.96 -28.83 39.36
CA THR A 55 28.96 -27.81 40.44
C THR A 55 27.56 -27.23 40.61
N LEU A 56 26.90 -27.69 41.68
CA LEU A 56 25.75 -27.06 42.30
C LEU A 56 26.18 -25.71 42.90
N ASN A 57 25.67 -24.61 42.37
CA ASN A 57 25.67 -23.33 43.09
C ASN A 57 24.26 -23.04 43.58
N THR A 58 24.08 -23.34 44.88
CA THR A 58 22.98 -22.86 45.70
C THR A 58 23.35 -21.47 46.19
N GLU A 59 22.70 -20.42 45.69
CA GLU A 59 22.79 -19.11 46.34
C GLU A 59 21.42 -18.43 46.44
N LYS A 60 20.83 -18.64 47.62
CA LYS A 60 20.25 -17.61 48.48
C LYS A 60 19.11 -16.75 47.89
N VAL A 61 17.91 -17.30 48.03
CA VAL A 61 16.67 -16.54 48.15
C VAL A 61 16.82 -15.46 49.24
N GLN A 62 16.90 -14.19 48.83
CA GLN A 62 16.67 -13.05 49.71
C GLN A 62 15.25 -12.52 49.51
N THR A 63 14.44 -12.78 50.52
CA THR A 63 13.16 -12.15 50.82
C THR A 63 13.32 -10.64 50.91
N ILE A 64 12.77 -9.91 49.94
CA ILE A 64 12.60 -8.46 50.07
C ILE A 64 11.30 -8.17 50.83
N SER A 65 11.52 -7.67 52.04
CA SER A 65 10.54 -7.20 53.02
C SER A 65 9.61 -6.11 52.47
N ARG A 66 8.30 -6.30 52.67
CA ARG A 66 7.32 -5.22 52.68
C ARG A 66 7.50 -4.40 53.96
N SER A 67 7.82 -3.11 53.81
CA SER A 67 7.16 -2.02 54.56
C SER A 67 7.87 -0.68 54.30
N HIS A 68 7.11 0.33 53.88
CA HIS A 68 6.90 1.52 54.72
C HIS A 68 5.83 2.43 54.10
N THR A 69 4.75 2.55 54.84
CA THR A 69 3.76 3.63 54.80
C THR A 69 4.43 5.00 54.93
N LYS A 70 4.10 5.94 54.04
CA LYS A 70 4.37 7.37 54.29
C LYS A 70 3.22 8.28 53.84
N LYS A 71 2.46 8.67 54.86
CA LYS A 71 1.69 9.91 55.09
C LYS A 71 1.24 10.72 53.86
N ARG A 72 -0.08 10.64 53.63
CA ARG A 72 -1.00 11.71 53.22
C ARG A 72 -0.59 13.07 53.82
N ARG A 73 -0.29 14.05 52.96
CA ARG A 73 -0.32 15.48 53.31
C ARG A 73 -1.20 16.21 52.29
N TRP A 74 -2.31 16.67 52.83
CA TRP A 74 -3.39 17.41 52.21
C TRP A 74 -2.94 18.86 52.00
N PHE A 75 -2.94 19.34 50.75
CA PHE A 75 -2.99 20.76 50.43
C PHE A 75 -3.88 20.92 49.18
N LEU A 76 -5.05 21.53 49.38
CA LEU A 76 -5.93 22.06 48.34
C LEU A 76 -5.64 23.56 48.13
N PRO A 77 -6.09 24.18 47.03
CA PRO A 77 -5.25 24.97 46.15
C PRO A 77 -5.50 26.47 46.26
N ALA A 78 -4.45 27.28 46.10
CA ALA A 78 -4.55 28.73 45.95
C ALA A 78 -3.67 29.24 44.78
N ALA A 79 -3.69 28.51 43.66
CA ALA A 79 -2.86 28.84 42.48
C ALA A 79 -3.60 28.65 41.14
N VAL A 80 -4.93 28.81 41.11
CA VAL A 80 -5.72 28.72 39.85
C VAL A 80 -6.27 30.07 39.39
N VAL A 81 -6.23 31.12 40.23
CA VAL A 81 -6.78 32.45 39.84
C VAL A 81 -5.72 33.35 39.17
N GLY A 82 -4.43 33.18 39.48
CA GLY A 82 -3.36 34.02 38.89
C GLY A 82 -2.99 33.64 37.45
N GLY A 83 -2.93 32.35 37.13
CA GLY A 83 -2.52 31.86 35.80
C GLY A 83 -3.54 32.18 34.70
N ALA A 84 -4.84 32.12 35.01
CA ALA A 84 -5.89 32.43 34.06
C ALA A 84 -5.93 33.93 33.67
N LEU A 85 -5.59 34.83 34.61
CA LEU A 85 -5.52 36.27 34.32
C LEU A 85 -4.30 36.63 33.46
N VAL A 86 -3.16 35.97 33.65
CA VAL A 86 -1.97 36.20 32.82
C VAL A 86 -2.18 35.66 31.41
N VAL A 87 -2.75 34.46 31.26
CA VAL A 87 -3.06 33.89 29.93
C VAL A 87 -4.18 34.68 29.24
N GLY A 88 -5.18 35.14 29.97
CA GLY A 88 -6.26 35.99 29.44
C GLY A 88 -5.77 37.37 28.99
N ALA A 89 -4.86 38.00 29.75
CA ALA A 89 -4.23 39.27 29.36
C ALA A 89 -3.32 39.10 28.14
N LEU A 90 -2.57 37.99 28.05
CA LEU A 90 -1.73 37.69 26.89
C LEU A 90 -2.55 37.39 25.63
N TYR A 91 -3.67 36.68 25.78
CA TYR A 91 -4.61 36.42 24.69
C TYR A 91 -5.29 37.71 24.22
N PHE A 92 -5.72 38.58 25.13
CA PHE A 92 -6.31 39.88 24.79
C PHE A 92 -5.29 40.80 24.08
N TRP A 93 -4.03 40.80 24.52
CA TRP A 93 -2.98 41.63 23.92
C TRP A 93 -2.52 41.13 22.53
N LEU A 94 -2.47 39.80 22.32
CA LEU A 94 -2.06 39.22 21.03
C LEU A 94 -3.18 39.11 19.99
N PHE A 95 -4.45 39.03 20.41
CA PHE A 95 -5.55 38.77 19.47
C PHE A 95 -6.63 39.85 19.40
N ILE A 96 -6.79 40.74 20.40
CA ILE A 96 -7.86 41.77 20.38
C ILE A 96 -7.32 43.17 20.11
N LEU A 97 -6.08 43.47 20.51
CA LEU A 97 -5.47 44.78 20.26
C LEU A 97 -5.09 45.01 18.78
N ASP A 98 -4.87 43.95 18.01
CA ASP A 98 -4.64 44.03 16.55
C ASP A 98 -5.94 44.39 15.79
N ASP A 99 -7.10 44.03 16.35
CA ASP A 99 -8.43 44.29 15.77
C ASP A 99 -8.95 45.71 16.09
N LEU A 100 -8.38 46.38 17.11
CA LEU A 100 -8.74 47.75 17.52
C LEU A 100 -7.78 48.83 16.96
N GLY A 101 -6.75 48.43 16.21
CA GLY A 101 -5.74 49.31 15.61
C GLY A 101 -6.03 49.78 14.18
N SER A 102 -7.23 49.55 13.64
CA SER A 102 -7.58 49.98 12.28
C SER A 102 -8.13 51.41 12.25
N THR A 103 -7.24 52.34 11.89
CA THR A 103 -7.53 53.72 11.47
C THR A 103 -8.78 53.82 10.59
N PRO A 104 -9.68 54.80 10.78
CA PRO A 104 -10.89 54.93 9.98
C PRO A 104 -10.53 55.46 8.59
N GLY A 105 -10.30 54.57 7.64
CA GLY A 105 -10.01 54.92 6.26
C GLY A 105 -10.06 53.69 5.37
N GLN A 106 -11.07 53.66 4.49
CA GLN A 106 -11.25 52.73 3.38
C GLN A 106 -11.88 51.37 3.73
N LYS A 107 -13.22 51.37 3.77
CA LYS A 107 -14.03 50.15 3.62
C LYS A 107 -13.79 49.55 2.24
N THR A 108 -12.90 48.57 2.13
CA THR A 108 -13.00 47.53 1.09
C THR A 108 -13.59 46.30 1.74
N THR A 109 -14.91 46.19 1.64
CA THR A 109 -15.64 44.94 1.82
C THR A 109 -15.01 43.89 0.90
N PRO A 110 -14.54 42.72 1.38
CA PRO A 110 -14.43 41.57 0.51
C PRO A 110 -15.87 41.17 0.17
N GLY A 111 -16.34 41.58 -0.99
CA GLY A 111 -17.58 41.07 -1.53
C GLY A 111 -17.41 39.58 -1.78
N THR A 112 -17.96 38.74 -0.89
CA THR A 112 -18.37 37.40 -1.29
C THR A 112 -19.56 37.58 -2.23
N THR A 113 -19.28 37.87 -3.50
CA THR A 113 -20.27 37.72 -4.56
C THR A 113 -20.42 36.23 -4.82
N VAL A 114 -21.32 35.58 -4.09
CA VAL A 114 -21.89 34.30 -4.51
C VAL A 114 -22.81 34.63 -5.69
N GLY A 115 -22.31 34.38 -6.90
CA GLY A 115 -22.89 34.93 -8.13
C GLY A 115 -23.97 34.02 -8.69
N ALA A 116 -25.23 34.29 -8.36
CA ALA A 116 -26.31 33.91 -9.25
C ALA A 116 -26.10 34.65 -10.59
N THR A 117 -25.77 33.94 -11.65
CA THR A 117 -25.65 34.52 -12.98
C THR A 117 -27.04 34.58 -13.60
N LEU A 118 -27.39 35.66 -14.28
CA LEU A 118 -28.66 35.75 -15.02
C LEU A 118 -28.55 35.20 -16.45
N GLU A 119 -27.33 35.15 -16.98
CA GLU A 119 -27.06 34.68 -18.35
C GLU A 119 -26.75 33.18 -18.39
N PRO A 120 -27.29 32.44 -19.38
CA PRO A 120 -26.92 31.05 -19.59
C PRO A 120 -25.43 30.89 -19.89
N LYS A 121 -24.79 29.94 -19.19
CA LYS A 121 -23.40 29.54 -19.41
C LYS A 121 -23.34 28.09 -19.91
N GLN A 122 -22.42 27.83 -20.82
CA GLN A 122 -22.04 26.47 -21.18
C GLN A 122 -20.96 25.96 -20.22
N LEU A 123 -21.19 24.80 -19.62
CA LEU A 123 -20.26 24.11 -18.73
C LEU A 123 -20.08 22.65 -19.17
N PHE A 124 -18.99 22.03 -18.74
CA PHE A 124 -18.63 20.65 -19.04
C PHE A 124 -18.64 19.80 -17.78
N ALA A 125 -19.16 18.59 -17.88
CA ALA A 125 -19.13 17.64 -16.77
C ALA A 125 -17.70 17.13 -16.53
N MET A 126 -17.13 17.42 -15.37
CA MET A 126 -15.78 16.96 -15.01
C MET A 126 -15.75 15.51 -14.55
N THR A 127 -16.90 15.00 -14.11
CA THR A 127 -17.13 13.60 -13.76
C THR A 127 -18.55 13.22 -14.17
N GLU A 128 -18.97 11.97 -13.91
CA GLU A 128 -20.38 11.62 -14.06
C GLU A 128 -21.21 12.43 -13.04
N ALA A 129 -22.09 13.30 -13.53
CA ALA A 129 -22.89 14.18 -12.70
C ALA A 129 -24.37 13.75 -12.70
N ASN A 130 -25.03 13.84 -11.55
CA ASN A 130 -26.47 13.55 -11.47
C ASN A 130 -27.28 14.78 -11.89
N ILE A 131 -28.29 14.56 -12.73
CA ILE A 131 -29.33 15.52 -13.05
C ILE A 131 -30.47 15.30 -12.06
N ARG A 132 -30.90 16.34 -11.35
CA ARG A 132 -31.90 16.27 -10.28
C ARG A 132 -33.10 17.14 -10.54
N ASP A 133 -34.23 16.79 -9.96
CA ASP A 133 -35.48 17.58 -10.06
C ASP A 133 -35.43 18.90 -9.27
N ARG A 134 -34.52 19.01 -8.30
CA ARG A 134 -34.33 20.21 -7.46
C ARG A 134 -32.85 20.49 -7.21
N ALA A 135 -32.55 21.76 -6.94
CA ALA A 135 -31.22 22.26 -6.58
C ALA A 135 -30.81 21.91 -5.14
N THR A 136 -30.83 20.61 -4.81
CA THR A 136 -30.40 20.05 -3.52
C THR A 136 -30.05 18.59 -3.71
N THR A 137 -29.19 18.03 -2.86
CA THR A 137 -28.97 16.57 -2.78
C THR A 137 -29.95 15.90 -1.82
N VAL A 138 -30.53 16.65 -0.88
CA VAL A 138 -31.41 16.14 0.17
C VAL A 138 -32.86 16.16 -0.33
N GLY A 139 -33.48 14.98 -0.42
CA GLY A 139 -34.90 14.84 -0.78
C GLY A 139 -35.25 15.15 -2.24
N SER A 140 -34.24 15.33 -3.11
CA SER A 140 -34.41 15.41 -4.57
C SER A 140 -34.29 14.03 -5.23
N GLN A 141 -34.93 13.88 -6.38
CA GLN A 141 -34.86 12.69 -7.22
C GLN A 141 -33.81 12.86 -8.30
N ILE A 142 -33.09 11.78 -8.61
CA ILE A 142 -32.18 11.73 -9.75
C ILE A 142 -33.01 11.44 -11.00
N LEU A 143 -33.11 12.43 -11.90
CA LEU A 143 -33.80 12.34 -13.18
C LEU A 143 -32.94 11.67 -14.26
N GLY A 144 -31.62 11.74 -14.11
CA GLY A 144 -30.68 11.16 -15.07
C GLY A 144 -29.23 11.38 -14.66
N LYS A 145 -28.32 10.97 -15.53
CA LYS A 145 -26.87 11.11 -15.37
C LYS A 145 -26.28 11.78 -16.60
N LEU A 146 -25.35 12.69 -16.37
CA LEU A 146 -24.57 13.39 -17.37
C LEU A 146 -23.16 12.79 -17.40
N PRO A 147 -22.75 12.13 -18.50
CA PRO A 147 -21.41 11.56 -18.62
C PRO A 147 -20.32 12.64 -18.58
N ARG A 148 -19.14 12.28 -18.06
CA ARG A 148 -17.93 13.12 -18.10
C ARG A 148 -17.64 13.61 -19.52
N GLY A 149 -17.27 14.88 -19.65
CA GLY A 149 -16.96 15.55 -20.91
C GLY A 149 -18.17 16.09 -21.67
N SER A 150 -19.40 15.73 -21.26
CA SER A 150 -20.61 16.27 -21.87
C SER A 150 -20.74 17.77 -21.58
N ALA A 151 -21.08 18.55 -22.60
CA ALA A 151 -21.40 19.96 -22.46
C ALA A 151 -22.90 20.13 -22.12
N VAL A 152 -23.19 21.08 -21.23
CA VAL A 152 -24.54 21.49 -20.86
C VAL A 152 -24.61 23.00 -20.79
N THR A 153 -25.79 23.56 -21.07
CA THR A 153 -26.04 25.00 -20.96
C THR A 153 -27.12 25.24 -19.90
N GLY A 154 -26.93 26.26 -19.08
CA GLY A 154 -27.87 26.57 -18.02
C GLY A 154 -27.53 27.84 -17.27
N VAL A 155 -28.36 28.16 -16.28
CA VAL A 155 -28.19 29.35 -15.45
C VAL A 155 -27.77 28.91 -14.04
N VAL A 156 -26.68 29.46 -13.51
CA VAL A 156 -26.22 29.14 -12.14
C VAL A 156 -27.13 29.83 -11.12
N LYS A 157 -27.68 29.03 -10.21
CA LYS A 157 -28.53 29.44 -9.10
C LYS A 157 -27.98 28.90 -7.79
N LEU A 158 -28.34 29.59 -6.70
CA LEU A 158 -28.15 29.06 -5.36
C LEU A 158 -29.07 27.87 -5.12
N GLY A 159 -28.52 26.85 -4.47
CA GLY A 159 -29.22 25.68 -4.00
C GLY A 159 -30.19 26.01 -2.88
N MET A 160 -31.05 25.06 -2.55
CA MET A 160 -32.02 25.21 -1.47
C MET A 160 -31.37 25.32 -0.08
N ASP A 161 -30.09 25.00 0.04
CA ASP A 161 -29.27 25.22 1.24
C ASP A 161 -28.75 26.66 1.37
N GLY A 162 -28.95 27.49 0.33
CA GLY A 162 -28.50 28.88 0.29
C GLY A 162 -26.99 29.07 0.05
N SER A 163 -26.23 27.98 -0.12
CA SER A 163 -24.76 28.04 -0.24
C SER A 163 -24.18 27.26 -1.42
N SER A 164 -24.81 26.15 -1.82
CA SER A 164 -24.32 25.35 -2.94
C SER A 164 -24.72 25.97 -4.27
N GLU A 165 -23.87 25.93 -5.28
CA GLU A 165 -24.20 26.38 -6.63
C GLU A 165 -24.74 25.23 -7.49
N TRP A 166 -25.83 25.50 -8.22
CA TRP A 166 -26.51 24.55 -9.08
C TRP A 166 -26.79 25.18 -10.45
N LEU A 167 -26.50 24.44 -11.51
CA LEU A 167 -26.85 24.82 -12.87
C LEU A 167 -28.28 24.34 -13.15
N GLU A 168 -29.20 25.27 -13.35
CA GLU A 168 -30.52 24.96 -13.92
C GLU A 168 -30.39 24.82 -15.42
N LEU A 169 -30.71 23.64 -15.96
CA LEU A 169 -30.54 23.35 -17.37
C LEU A 169 -31.51 24.16 -18.24
N SER A 170 -31.01 24.73 -19.34
CA SER A 170 -31.82 25.56 -20.25
C SER A 170 -32.96 24.80 -20.94
N ASP A 171 -32.88 23.47 -21.01
CA ASP A 171 -33.96 22.62 -21.55
C ASP A 171 -35.04 22.27 -20.52
N GLY A 172 -34.92 22.81 -19.29
CA GLY A 172 -35.86 22.59 -18.19
C GLY A 172 -35.79 21.19 -17.58
N LYS A 173 -34.80 20.36 -17.94
CA LYS A 173 -34.73 18.96 -17.49
C LYS A 173 -34.07 18.75 -16.14
N GLY A 174 -33.86 19.82 -15.37
CA GLY A 174 -33.46 19.74 -13.96
C GLY A 174 -32.21 20.54 -13.63
N PHE A 175 -31.56 20.13 -12.55
CA PHE A 175 -30.46 20.83 -11.90
C PHE A 175 -29.23 19.92 -11.77
N ILE A 176 -28.05 20.48 -11.98
CA ILE A 176 -26.77 19.80 -11.79
C ILE A 176 -25.93 20.61 -10.82
N ALA A 177 -25.31 19.96 -9.83
CA ALA A 177 -24.42 20.66 -8.89
C ALA A 177 -23.18 21.18 -9.63
N VAL A 178 -22.93 22.49 -9.54
CA VAL A 178 -21.84 23.19 -10.26
C VAL A 178 -20.46 22.65 -9.86
N ILE A 179 -20.31 22.13 -8.64
CA ILE A 179 -19.07 21.50 -8.17
C ILE A 179 -18.60 20.33 -9.06
N ASN A 180 -19.48 19.72 -9.86
CA ASN A 180 -19.12 18.66 -10.80
C ASN A 180 -18.91 19.16 -12.24
N LEU A 181 -18.95 20.48 -12.44
CA LEU A 181 -18.89 21.14 -13.74
C LEU A 181 -17.70 22.11 -13.79
N ALA A 182 -17.22 22.41 -14.99
CA ALA A 182 -16.24 23.46 -15.22
C ALA A 182 -16.50 24.21 -16.53
N GLU A 183 -15.93 25.41 -16.67
CA GLU A 183 -15.99 26.19 -17.91
C GLU A 183 -15.07 25.65 -19.02
N PHE A 184 -14.19 24.70 -18.69
CA PHE A 184 -13.27 24.05 -19.61
C PHE A 184 -13.60 22.56 -19.76
N GLN A 185 -13.30 21.99 -20.93
CA GLN A 185 -13.49 20.57 -21.17
C GLN A 185 -12.48 19.76 -20.34
N PRO A 186 -12.89 18.67 -19.67
CA PRO A 186 -11.94 17.83 -18.96
C PRO A 186 -10.98 17.16 -19.95
N PRO A 187 -9.71 16.95 -19.55
CA PRO A 187 -8.70 16.31 -20.40
C PRO A 187 -9.10 14.86 -20.74
N GLU A 188 -8.57 14.34 -21.84
CA GLU A 188 -8.74 12.92 -22.17
C GLU A 188 -8.03 12.02 -21.16
N ILE A 189 -8.70 10.96 -20.71
CA ILE A 189 -8.12 9.91 -19.87
C ILE A 189 -7.54 8.83 -20.80
N THR A 190 -6.21 8.75 -20.87
CA THR A 190 -5.48 7.76 -21.68
C THR A 190 -5.38 6.40 -21.00
N LYS A 191 -5.41 6.37 -19.67
CA LYS A 191 -5.41 5.12 -18.89
C LYS A 191 -6.42 5.18 -17.75
N PRO A 192 -7.55 4.47 -17.83
CA PRO A 192 -8.52 4.46 -16.76
C PRO A 192 -7.96 3.75 -15.52
N LEU A 193 -8.19 4.33 -14.35
CA LEU A 193 -7.89 3.72 -13.06
C LEU A 193 -9.13 3.23 -12.32
N ASN A 194 -10.33 3.44 -12.89
CA ASN A 194 -11.61 2.90 -12.40
C ASN A 194 -11.83 3.19 -10.90
N ASP A 195 -11.62 4.45 -10.50
CA ASP A 195 -11.80 4.91 -9.13
C ASP A 195 -10.94 4.15 -8.11
N ARG A 196 -9.72 3.77 -8.52
CA ARG A 196 -8.76 3.10 -7.65
C ARG A 196 -8.46 3.99 -6.45
N VAL A 197 -8.70 3.45 -5.26
CA VAL A 197 -8.29 4.11 -4.03
C VAL A 197 -6.78 3.95 -3.84
N TRP A 198 -6.10 5.06 -3.61
CA TRP A 198 -4.67 5.12 -3.35
C TRP A 198 -4.40 5.94 -2.09
N THR A 199 -3.37 5.55 -1.35
CA THR A 199 -2.92 6.27 -0.16
C THR A 199 -1.69 7.07 -0.57
N ALA A 200 -1.75 8.39 -0.44
CA ALA A 200 -0.65 9.27 -0.79
C ALA A 200 0.63 8.85 -0.04
N ASP A 201 1.72 8.67 -0.78
CA ASP A 201 3.01 8.23 -0.25
C ASP A 201 3.95 9.38 0.14
N GLY A 202 3.49 10.62 -0.05
CA GLY A 202 4.19 11.85 0.28
C GLY A 202 3.23 13.04 0.30
N ALA A 203 3.78 14.24 0.48
CA ALA A 203 3.01 15.48 0.27
C ALA A 203 2.79 15.70 -1.23
N LEU A 204 1.58 16.06 -1.63
CA LEU A 204 1.20 16.24 -3.03
C LEU A 204 0.32 17.48 -3.18
N ASP A 205 0.44 18.14 -4.33
CA ASP A 205 -0.37 19.28 -4.72
C ASP A 205 -1.44 18.83 -5.72
N ILE A 206 -2.70 19.18 -5.44
CA ILE A 206 -3.85 18.94 -6.31
C ILE A 206 -4.18 20.25 -7.02
N TRP A 207 -4.08 20.25 -8.34
CA TRP A 207 -4.28 21.40 -9.21
C TRP A 207 -5.70 21.43 -9.76
N LEU A 208 -6.21 22.63 -10.07
CA LEU A 208 -7.54 22.85 -10.64
C LEU A 208 -7.65 22.32 -12.07
N GLN A 209 -6.58 22.46 -12.84
CA GLN A 209 -6.43 21.96 -14.21
C GLN A 209 -5.20 21.07 -14.28
N PRO A 210 -5.04 20.24 -15.33
CA PRO A 210 -3.84 19.44 -15.52
C PRO A 210 -2.66 20.32 -16.00
N ASP A 211 -2.34 21.34 -15.21
CA ASP A 211 -1.27 22.31 -15.41
C ASP A 211 -0.85 22.83 -14.03
N THR A 212 0.44 22.71 -13.71
CA THR A 212 1.02 23.20 -12.44
C THR A 212 1.06 24.72 -12.32
N ALA A 213 0.81 25.46 -13.41
CA ALA A 213 0.60 26.91 -13.36
C ALA A 213 -0.86 27.29 -13.05
N SER A 214 -1.78 26.31 -13.02
CA SER A 214 -3.18 26.54 -12.65
C SER A 214 -3.35 26.81 -11.15
N GLY A 215 -4.56 27.18 -10.74
CA GLY A 215 -4.88 27.36 -9.33
C GLY A 215 -4.66 26.08 -8.53
N LEU A 216 -3.94 26.19 -7.41
CA LEU A 216 -3.81 25.10 -6.44
C LEU A 216 -5.15 24.94 -5.70
N LEU A 217 -5.73 23.74 -5.73
CA LEU A 217 -6.95 23.43 -4.99
C LEU A 217 -6.66 23.04 -3.55
N GLU A 218 -5.74 22.09 -3.37
CA GLU A 218 -5.44 21.52 -2.06
C GLU A 218 -4.03 20.94 -2.04
N ARG A 219 -3.38 20.98 -0.88
CA ARG A 219 -2.16 20.22 -0.58
C ARG A 219 -2.51 19.10 0.37
N VAL A 220 -2.23 17.86 -0.04
CA VAL A 220 -2.51 16.67 0.77
C VAL A 220 -1.24 16.12 1.40
N SER A 221 -1.35 15.62 2.63
CA SER A 221 -0.25 14.99 3.35
C SER A 221 -0.11 13.50 3.00
N THR A 222 1.05 12.93 3.32
CA THR A 222 1.23 11.47 3.29
C THR A 222 0.13 10.77 4.11
N GLY A 223 -0.30 9.59 3.68
CA GLY A 223 -1.38 8.84 4.32
C GLY A 223 -2.80 9.25 3.90
N THR A 224 -2.97 10.35 3.16
CA THR A 224 -4.30 10.78 2.68
C THR A 224 -4.85 9.78 1.66
N ARG A 225 -6.11 9.39 1.82
CA ARG A 225 -6.81 8.51 0.87
C ARG A 225 -7.37 9.32 -0.29
N LEU A 226 -6.98 8.97 -1.50
CA LEU A 226 -7.40 9.60 -2.75
C LEU A 226 -8.11 8.59 -3.65
N THR A 227 -9.07 9.06 -4.44
CA THR A 227 -9.78 8.25 -5.44
C THR A 227 -9.30 8.66 -6.82
N LEU A 228 -8.54 7.79 -7.49
CA LEU A 228 -7.89 8.10 -8.76
C LEU A 228 -8.78 7.65 -9.93
N ALA A 229 -9.17 8.58 -10.79
CA ALA A 229 -10.03 8.32 -11.94
C ALA A 229 -9.22 7.77 -13.13
N GLY A 230 -8.09 8.39 -13.45
CA GLY A 230 -7.26 7.98 -14.60
C GLY A 230 -6.06 8.88 -14.87
N LEU A 231 -5.15 8.40 -15.72
CA LEU A 231 -4.04 9.19 -16.26
C LEU A 231 -4.53 9.99 -17.47
N THR A 232 -4.13 11.27 -17.54
CA THR A 232 -4.39 12.16 -18.66
C THR A 232 -3.27 12.12 -19.71
N ALA A 233 -3.53 12.64 -20.91
CA ALA A 233 -2.52 12.68 -21.98
C ALA A 233 -1.28 13.53 -21.64
N ASN A 234 -1.41 14.51 -20.75
CA ASN A 234 -0.36 15.43 -20.34
C ASN A 234 0.29 15.07 -19.00
N ASP A 235 0.25 13.78 -18.64
CA ASP A 235 0.91 13.22 -17.45
C ASP A 235 0.39 13.72 -16.09
N PHE A 236 -0.93 13.86 -15.96
CA PHE A 236 -1.59 14.08 -14.68
C PHE A 236 -2.48 12.90 -14.29
N ILE A 237 -2.68 12.69 -12.99
CA ILE A 237 -3.75 11.83 -12.49
C ILE A 237 -4.95 12.69 -12.13
N GLU A 238 -6.09 12.44 -12.77
CA GLU A 238 -7.37 13.01 -12.33
C GLU A 238 -7.81 12.33 -11.03
N VAL A 239 -8.10 13.12 -10.00
CA VAL A 239 -8.56 12.65 -8.70
C VAL A 239 -9.97 13.15 -8.41
N LYS A 240 -10.85 12.26 -7.96
CA LYS A 240 -12.19 12.63 -7.51
C LYS A 240 -12.12 13.18 -6.10
N LEU A 241 -12.65 14.37 -5.89
CA LEU A 241 -12.62 15.05 -4.59
C LEU A 241 -13.80 14.61 -3.73
N GLY A 242 -13.58 14.50 -2.42
CA GLY A 242 -14.61 14.01 -1.49
C GLY A 242 -15.88 14.88 -1.41
N LYS A 243 -15.77 16.17 -1.75
CA LYS A 243 -16.90 17.11 -1.79
C LYS A 243 -17.63 17.14 -3.15
N GLY A 244 -17.20 16.33 -4.11
CA GLY A 244 -17.59 16.44 -5.52
C GLY A 244 -16.56 17.19 -6.34
N GLY A 245 -16.65 17.06 -7.66
CA GLY A 245 -15.64 17.60 -8.58
C GLY A 245 -14.36 16.77 -8.68
N VAL A 246 -13.38 17.32 -9.38
CA VAL A 246 -12.09 16.68 -9.64
C VAL A 246 -10.94 17.66 -9.44
N GLY A 247 -9.75 17.12 -9.24
CA GLY A 247 -8.49 17.85 -9.33
C GLY A 247 -7.43 17.01 -10.03
N TYR A 248 -6.22 17.54 -10.16
CA TYR A 248 -5.16 16.92 -10.94
C TYR A 248 -3.84 16.84 -10.17
N LEU A 249 -3.26 15.64 -10.07
CA LEU A 249 -1.93 15.43 -9.53
C LEU A 249 -0.91 15.40 -10.69
N ALA A 250 0.16 16.18 -10.59
CA ALA A 250 1.26 16.13 -11.56
C ALA A 250 2.09 14.84 -11.44
N ASP A 251 2.97 14.59 -12.40
CA ASP A 251 3.86 13.42 -12.50
C ASP A 251 3.10 12.08 -12.49
N GLY A 252 2.04 12.00 -13.30
CA GLY A 252 1.10 10.90 -13.28
C GLY A 252 1.72 9.55 -13.56
N ALA A 253 2.66 9.44 -14.49
CA ALA A 253 3.40 8.22 -14.79
C ALA A 253 4.22 7.74 -13.58
N ALA A 254 4.84 8.67 -12.85
CA ALA A 254 5.57 8.34 -11.63
C ALA A 254 4.63 7.89 -10.50
N ILE A 255 3.45 8.49 -10.39
CA ILE A 255 2.40 8.05 -9.45
C ILE A 255 1.88 6.65 -9.84
N LEU A 256 1.67 6.39 -11.14
CA LEU A 256 1.25 5.08 -11.64
C LEU A 256 2.22 3.96 -11.24
N ALA A 257 3.52 4.23 -11.33
CA ALA A 257 4.56 3.28 -10.96
C ALA A 257 4.52 2.91 -9.46
N ARG A 258 4.00 3.80 -8.62
CA ARG A 258 3.93 3.64 -7.15
C ARG A 258 2.51 3.49 -6.61
N LEU A 259 1.54 3.10 -7.45
CA LEU A 259 0.18 2.79 -6.97
C LEU A 259 0.13 1.62 -5.99
N GLY A 260 1.18 0.78 -5.96
CA GLY A 260 1.38 -0.24 -4.94
C GLY A 260 1.69 0.33 -3.55
N GLY A 261 2.06 1.61 -3.46
CA GLY A 261 2.48 2.31 -2.25
C GLY A 261 3.92 2.79 -2.32
N LYS A 262 4.45 3.26 -1.19
CA LYS A 262 5.81 3.82 -1.10
C LYS A 262 6.85 2.87 -1.73
N PRO A 263 7.77 3.35 -2.57
CA PRO A 263 8.83 2.52 -3.13
C PRO A 263 9.63 1.81 -2.04
N VAL A 264 9.97 0.55 -2.28
CA VAL A 264 10.83 -0.28 -1.42
C VAL A 264 11.88 -0.96 -2.28
N ALA A 265 13.08 -1.13 -1.73
CA ALA A 265 14.12 -1.95 -2.35
C ALA A 265 14.00 -3.39 -1.86
N ILE A 266 14.05 -4.36 -2.78
CA ILE A 266 14.14 -5.79 -2.45
C ILE A 266 15.50 -6.30 -2.93
N ARG A 267 16.36 -6.66 -1.97
CA ARG A 267 17.69 -7.25 -2.19
C ARG A 267 17.67 -8.70 -1.73
N PHE A 268 16.91 -9.51 -2.44
CA PHE A 268 16.64 -10.88 -2.06
C PHE A 268 17.89 -11.75 -2.14
N ASN A 269 18.23 -12.44 -1.05
CA ASN A 269 19.24 -13.49 -1.02
C ASN A 269 18.56 -14.84 -0.77
N PRO A 270 18.47 -15.71 -1.80
CA PRO A 270 17.77 -16.98 -1.68
C PRO A 270 18.53 -18.01 -0.80
N GLN A 271 19.79 -17.76 -0.45
CA GLN A 271 20.56 -18.64 0.46
C GLN A 271 20.24 -18.39 1.92
N THR A 272 19.85 -17.16 2.26
CA THR A 272 19.62 -16.74 3.66
C THR A 272 18.19 -16.31 3.92
N CYS A 273 17.33 -16.35 2.89
CA CYS A 273 15.98 -15.79 2.91
C CYS A 273 15.89 -14.34 3.41
N SER A 274 16.95 -13.54 3.20
CA SER A 274 16.94 -12.10 3.50
C SER A 274 16.36 -11.35 2.30
N PHE A 275 15.45 -10.41 2.56
CA PHE A 275 14.88 -9.53 1.54
C PHE A 275 15.52 -8.13 1.54
N GLY A 276 16.28 -7.82 2.60
CA GLY A 276 17.09 -6.63 2.77
C GLY A 276 16.31 -5.40 3.24
N GLY A 277 17.05 -4.47 3.85
CA GLY A 277 16.59 -3.11 4.15
C GLY A 277 15.29 -3.04 4.94
N ASP A 278 14.33 -2.27 4.43
CA ASP A 278 13.04 -2.03 5.08
C ASP A 278 12.21 -3.30 5.25
N ILE A 279 12.36 -4.30 4.36
CA ILE A 279 11.56 -5.54 4.43
C ILE A 279 12.02 -6.42 5.58
N ASP A 280 13.33 -6.62 5.75
CA ASP A 280 13.88 -7.36 6.89
C ASP A 280 13.51 -6.68 8.21
N ALA A 281 13.43 -5.35 8.24
CA ALA A 281 12.96 -4.60 9.40
C ALA A 281 11.48 -4.87 9.72
N GLU A 282 10.61 -5.03 8.72
CA GLU A 282 9.21 -5.43 8.95
C GLU A 282 9.11 -6.87 9.47
N PHE A 283 9.91 -7.81 8.96
CA PHE A 283 9.99 -9.17 9.51
C PHE A 283 10.50 -9.19 10.95
N ALA A 284 11.51 -8.37 11.27
CA ALA A 284 12.03 -8.26 12.63
C ALA A 284 10.95 -7.79 13.63
N LYS A 285 10.04 -6.90 13.22
CA LYS A 285 8.88 -6.50 14.05
C LYS A 285 7.91 -7.66 14.28
N ILE A 286 7.64 -8.47 13.26
CA ILE A 286 6.80 -9.68 13.41
C ILE A 286 7.45 -10.64 14.41
N ALA A 287 8.74 -10.92 14.23
CA ALA A 287 9.49 -11.81 15.12
C ALA A 287 9.53 -11.28 16.56
N ALA A 288 9.68 -9.97 16.76
CA ALA A 288 9.62 -9.36 18.09
C ALA A 288 8.24 -9.51 18.74
N ARG A 289 7.16 -9.32 17.98
CA ARG A 289 5.79 -9.54 18.46
C ARG A 289 5.55 -11.00 18.84
N LEU A 290 6.00 -11.94 18.01
CA LEU A 290 5.85 -13.37 18.29
C LEU A 290 6.63 -13.78 19.55
N ARG A 291 7.87 -13.31 19.71
CA ARG A 291 8.65 -13.54 20.94
C ARG A 291 7.96 -12.98 22.18
N ALA A 292 7.39 -11.78 22.09
CA ALA A 292 6.63 -11.21 23.19
C ALA A 292 5.37 -12.04 23.52
N GLN A 293 4.64 -12.50 22.51
CA GLN A 293 3.47 -13.37 22.70
C GLN A 293 3.82 -14.69 23.37
N TRP A 294 4.94 -15.31 23.00
CA TRP A 294 5.43 -16.53 23.64
C TRP A 294 5.86 -16.29 25.08
N ALA A 295 6.59 -15.20 25.35
CA ALA A 295 6.94 -14.82 26.72
C ALA A 295 5.69 -14.54 27.58
N ASP A 296 4.66 -13.93 27.03
CA ASP A 296 3.39 -13.71 27.73
C ASP A 296 2.66 -15.03 28.02
N LEU A 297 2.72 -16.00 27.10
CA LEU A 297 2.15 -17.35 27.31
C LEU A 297 2.92 -18.13 28.38
N GLU A 298 4.25 -18.07 28.38
CA GLU A 298 5.11 -18.74 29.36
C GLU A 298 4.92 -18.17 30.78
N ASN A 299 4.73 -16.86 30.90
CA ASN A 299 4.51 -16.19 32.18
C ASN A 299 3.06 -16.28 32.67
N LYS A 300 2.15 -16.85 31.88
CA LYS A 300 0.74 -16.93 32.23
C LYS A 300 0.49 -18.09 33.20
N GLU A 301 -0.14 -17.79 34.33
CA GLU A 301 -0.69 -18.82 35.20
C GLU A 301 -1.97 -19.40 34.55
N PHE A 302 -1.96 -20.72 34.33
CA PHE A 302 -3.11 -21.46 33.83
C PHE A 302 -3.82 -22.19 34.98
N VAL A 303 -5.13 -22.35 34.85
CA VAL A 303 -5.97 -23.01 35.87
C VAL A 303 -5.60 -24.49 36.00
N ASP A 304 -5.24 -25.12 34.89
CA ASP A 304 -4.80 -26.51 34.79
C ASP A 304 -3.90 -26.70 33.57
N GLU A 305 -3.32 -27.90 33.47
CA GLU A 305 -2.43 -28.31 32.39
C GLU A 305 -3.15 -28.33 31.03
N GLU A 306 -4.42 -28.75 31.00
CA GLU A 306 -5.21 -28.81 29.76
C GLU A 306 -5.42 -27.41 29.16
N ALA A 307 -5.69 -26.42 30.00
CA ALA A 307 -5.80 -25.02 29.60
C ALA A 307 -4.47 -24.45 29.09
N ARG A 308 -3.34 -24.90 29.66
CA ARG A 308 -2.00 -24.55 29.18
C ARG A 308 -1.77 -25.15 27.79
N ASP A 309 -1.93 -26.45 27.64
CA ASP A 309 -1.70 -27.16 26.37
C ASP A 309 -2.56 -26.60 25.24
N LYS A 310 -3.84 -26.32 25.54
CA LYS A 310 -4.75 -25.69 24.59
C LYS A 310 -4.28 -24.29 24.16
N ALA A 311 -3.69 -23.51 25.08
CA ALA A 311 -3.19 -22.17 24.76
C ALA A 311 -1.91 -22.23 23.92
N TYR A 312 -0.99 -23.16 24.23
CA TYR A 312 0.22 -23.38 23.44
C TYR A 312 -0.12 -23.89 22.03
N ALA A 313 -1.01 -24.89 21.92
CA ALA A 313 -1.47 -25.41 20.63
C ALA A 313 -2.18 -24.33 19.79
N ALA A 314 -2.85 -23.37 20.42
CA ALA A 314 -3.48 -22.24 19.71
C ALA A 314 -2.46 -21.21 19.19
N ALA A 315 -1.26 -21.16 19.75
CA ALA A 315 -0.18 -20.24 19.36
C ALA A 315 0.81 -20.86 18.36
N GLU A 316 0.98 -22.18 18.41
CA GLU A 316 1.92 -22.92 17.57
C GLU A 316 1.51 -22.92 16.08
N GLY A 317 2.52 -22.89 15.19
CA GLY A 317 2.37 -23.18 13.76
C GLY A 317 1.59 -22.16 12.92
N LYS A 318 1.09 -21.06 13.51
CA LYS A 318 0.28 -20.07 12.77
C LYS A 318 1.13 -19.11 11.96
N SER A 319 0.83 -19.05 10.66
CA SER A 319 1.36 -18.01 9.80
C SER A 319 0.87 -16.64 10.26
N THR A 320 1.77 -15.68 10.28
CA THR A 320 1.50 -14.31 10.70
C THR A 320 1.69 -13.37 9.53
N TYR A 321 0.63 -12.66 9.16
CA TYR A 321 0.63 -11.76 8.01
C TYR A 321 0.59 -10.30 8.43
N VAL A 322 1.30 -9.44 7.69
CA VAL A 322 1.25 -7.99 7.83
C VAL A 322 0.99 -7.39 6.45
N LYS A 323 -0.14 -6.68 6.32
CA LYS A 323 -0.46 -5.94 5.09
C LYS A 323 0.53 -4.78 4.93
N LEU A 324 1.07 -4.68 3.72
CA LEU A 324 1.93 -3.60 3.28
C LEU A 324 1.27 -2.84 2.13
N GLN A 325 1.73 -1.61 1.94
CA GLN A 325 1.42 -0.82 0.76
C GLN A 325 2.77 -0.27 0.29
N ARG A 326 3.46 -1.06 -0.54
CA ARG A 326 4.77 -0.73 -1.10
C ARG A 326 4.82 -1.04 -2.59
N SER A 327 5.73 -0.38 -3.31
CA SER A 327 6.00 -0.67 -4.72
C SER A 327 7.46 -1.09 -4.93
N PHE A 328 7.68 -2.05 -5.82
CA PHE A 328 9.02 -2.49 -6.21
C PHE A 328 9.05 -2.70 -7.72
N GLU A 329 9.77 -1.84 -8.46
CA GLU A 329 9.99 -2.00 -9.91
C GLU A 329 8.67 -2.20 -10.70
N GLY A 330 7.62 -1.45 -10.34
CA GLY A 330 6.29 -1.54 -10.97
C GLY A 330 5.41 -2.71 -10.50
N LEU A 331 5.86 -3.47 -9.49
CA LEU A 331 5.06 -4.43 -8.73
C LEU A 331 4.46 -3.76 -7.50
N SER A 332 3.29 -4.23 -7.08
CA SER A 332 2.62 -3.81 -5.85
C SER A 332 2.78 -4.88 -4.78
N LEU A 333 3.64 -4.61 -3.79
CA LEU A 333 3.87 -5.44 -2.61
C LEU A 333 2.78 -5.13 -1.56
N THR A 334 1.90 -6.11 -1.34
CA THR A 334 0.66 -5.96 -0.58
C THR A 334 0.71 -6.58 0.81
N ALA A 335 1.65 -7.48 1.07
CA ALA A 335 1.88 -8.02 2.41
C ALA A 335 3.23 -8.72 2.54
N ILE A 336 3.58 -9.04 3.78
CA ILE A 336 4.56 -10.07 4.14
C ILE A 336 3.92 -11.11 5.05
N GLY A 337 4.44 -12.33 5.00
CA GLY A 337 4.01 -13.44 5.86
C GLY A 337 5.21 -14.12 6.50
N GLN A 338 5.18 -14.26 7.83
CA GLN A 338 6.08 -15.13 8.58
C GLN A 338 5.37 -16.46 8.81
N HIS A 339 5.96 -17.54 8.34
CA HIS A 339 5.53 -18.91 8.56
C HIS A 339 6.45 -19.58 9.59
N TYR A 340 6.16 -20.83 9.96
CA TYR A 340 6.93 -21.57 10.95
C TYR A 340 8.44 -21.62 10.61
N GLU A 341 8.78 -22.04 9.38
CA GLU A 341 10.18 -22.12 8.88
C GLU A 341 10.38 -21.41 7.53
N ALA A 342 9.43 -20.57 7.15
CA ALA A 342 9.47 -19.85 5.89
C ALA A 342 9.00 -18.40 6.05
N GLN A 343 9.29 -17.58 5.06
CA GLN A 343 8.83 -16.21 4.96
C GLN A 343 8.52 -15.86 3.51
N SER A 344 7.49 -15.05 3.32
CA SER A 344 6.92 -14.77 2.01
C SER A 344 6.62 -13.29 1.80
N LEU A 345 6.90 -12.79 0.60
CA LEU A 345 6.40 -11.50 0.11
C LEU A 345 5.19 -11.73 -0.78
N TYR A 346 4.13 -10.94 -0.62
CA TYR A 346 2.90 -11.06 -1.40
C TYR A 346 2.70 -9.89 -2.35
N PHE A 347 2.41 -10.19 -3.62
CA PHE A 347 2.21 -9.18 -4.65
C PHE A 347 0.79 -9.24 -5.21
N SER A 348 0.21 -8.08 -5.55
CA SER A 348 -1.09 -8.03 -6.26
C SER A 348 -0.98 -8.42 -7.75
N ASP A 349 0.25 -8.53 -8.24
CA ASP A 349 0.62 -8.85 -9.61
C ASP A 349 0.65 -10.37 -9.84
N PRO A 350 0.39 -10.85 -11.08
CA PRO A 350 0.50 -12.27 -11.40
C PRO A 350 1.95 -12.76 -11.33
N ALA A 351 2.15 -14.03 -10.97
CA ALA A 351 3.47 -14.62 -10.76
C ALA A 351 4.42 -14.44 -11.97
N ALA A 352 3.90 -14.58 -13.20
CA ALA A 352 4.68 -14.38 -14.42
C ALA A 352 5.34 -12.98 -14.49
N LYS A 353 4.59 -11.94 -14.11
CA LYS A 353 5.11 -10.56 -14.08
C LYS A 353 6.17 -10.39 -12.99
N VAL A 354 5.95 -10.97 -11.81
CA VAL A 354 6.93 -10.93 -10.71
C VAL A 354 8.23 -11.63 -11.12
N ILE A 355 8.14 -12.81 -11.73
CA ILE A 355 9.31 -13.56 -12.25
C ILE A 355 10.08 -12.71 -13.27
N GLU A 356 9.38 -12.10 -14.23
CA GLU A 356 9.99 -11.23 -15.24
C GLU A 356 10.72 -10.04 -14.61
N THR A 357 10.09 -9.37 -13.64
CA THR A 357 10.72 -8.26 -12.91
C THR A 357 11.97 -8.72 -12.16
N PHE A 358 11.95 -9.85 -11.45
CA PHE A 358 13.16 -10.33 -10.76
C PHE A 358 14.26 -10.71 -11.77
N ARG A 359 13.92 -11.35 -12.89
CA ARG A 359 14.90 -11.64 -13.96
C ARG A 359 15.53 -10.38 -14.54
N SER A 360 14.75 -9.33 -14.76
CA SER A 360 15.29 -8.06 -15.28
C SER A 360 16.25 -7.36 -14.30
N LYS A 361 16.13 -7.67 -12.99
CA LYS A 361 17.08 -7.26 -11.95
C LYS A 361 18.31 -8.18 -11.81
N GLY A 362 18.43 -9.19 -12.66
CA GLY A 362 19.58 -10.10 -12.69
C GLY A 362 19.44 -11.38 -11.86
N TYR A 363 18.27 -11.65 -11.26
CA TYR A 363 18.05 -12.88 -10.52
C TYR A 363 17.89 -14.09 -11.46
N ARG A 364 18.52 -15.22 -11.09
CA ARG A 364 18.43 -16.49 -11.82
C ARG A 364 17.18 -17.27 -11.41
N VAL A 365 16.04 -16.89 -11.96
CA VAL A 365 14.74 -17.54 -11.70
C VAL A 365 14.37 -18.49 -12.85
N GLY A 366 14.13 -19.75 -12.54
CA GLY A 366 13.66 -20.80 -13.45
C GLY A 366 12.29 -20.50 -14.06
N ALA A 367 11.94 -21.18 -15.16
CA ALA A 367 10.65 -20.99 -15.85
C ALA A 367 9.44 -21.32 -14.97
N ASP A 368 9.64 -22.24 -14.04
CA ASP A 368 8.76 -22.67 -12.96
C ASP A 368 8.71 -21.68 -11.77
N GLY A 369 9.54 -20.63 -11.78
CA GLY A 369 9.61 -19.63 -10.72
C GLY A 369 10.60 -19.96 -9.60
N THR A 370 11.33 -21.09 -9.67
CA THR A 370 12.28 -21.49 -8.62
C THR A 370 13.62 -20.78 -8.77
N PHE A 371 14.28 -20.48 -7.64
CA PHE A 371 15.65 -19.99 -7.64
C PHE A 371 16.60 -21.19 -7.62
N THR A 372 17.66 -21.15 -8.43
CA THR A 372 18.59 -22.28 -8.53
C THR A 372 19.62 -22.28 -7.38
N SER A 373 20.04 -23.47 -6.97
CA SER A 373 21.22 -23.73 -6.14
C SER A 373 21.15 -23.23 -4.70
N THR A 374 20.10 -23.56 -3.97
CA THR A 374 19.91 -23.17 -2.56
C THR A 374 19.70 -24.40 -1.68
N GLU A 375 20.20 -24.37 -0.45
CA GLU A 375 19.86 -25.39 0.57
C GLU A 375 18.42 -25.22 1.10
N LEU A 376 17.85 -24.02 0.90
CA LEU A 376 16.48 -23.65 1.23
C LEU A 376 15.60 -23.68 -0.02
N TYR A 377 14.30 -23.88 0.14
CA TYR A 377 13.36 -23.56 -0.93
C TYR A 377 13.30 -22.04 -1.12
N ALA A 378 13.39 -21.59 -2.37
CA ALA A 378 13.12 -20.21 -2.76
C ALA A 378 12.40 -20.19 -4.11
N GLY A 379 11.24 -19.53 -4.19
CA GLY A 379 10.44 -19.56 -5.40
C GLY A 379 9.37 -18.48 -5.48
N ILE A 380 9.00 -18.13 -6.71
CA ILE A 380 7.88 -17.25 -7.04
C ILE A 380 6.76 -18.09 -7.62
N SER A 381 5.57 -18.01 -7.04
CA SER A 381 4.42 -18.79 -7.52
C SER A 381 3.11 -18.03 -7.33
N ALA A 382 2.02 -18.56 -7.92
CA ALA A 382 0.68 -18.07 -7.62
C ALA A 382 0.30 -18.46 -6.18
N THR A 383 -0.31 -17.52 -5.46
CA THR A 383 -0.71 -17.77 -4.07
C THR A 383 -1.72 -18.90 -3.94
N ARG A 384 -1.65 -19.62 -2.82
CA ARG A 384 -2.59 -20.67 -2.43
C ARG A 384 -2.97 -20.50 -0.95
N GLY A 385 -4.05 -21.16 -0.53
CA GLY A 385 -4.50 -21.13 0.86
C GLY A 385 -4.73 -19.71 1.41
N GLU A 386 -4.34 -19.47 2.66
CA GLU A 386 -4.52 -18.17 3.33
C GLU A 386 -3.75 -17.02 2.66
N GLY A 387 -2.62 -17.31 2.01
CA GLY A 387 -1.81 -16.32 1.29
C GLY A 387 -2.56 -15.62 0.14
N ALA A 388 -3.59 -16.28 -0.42
CA ALA A 388 -4.41 -15.71 -1.50
C ALA A 388 -5.20 -14.45 -1.06
N ALA A 389 -5.45 -14.28 0.24
CA ALA A 389 -6.08 -13.06 0.77
C ALA A 389 -5.13 -11.84 0.74
N TYR A 390 -3.84 -12.06 0.51
CA TYR A 390 -2.79 -11.05 0.62
C TYR A 390 -2.13 -10.72 -0.71
N GLY A 391 -2.26 -11.55 -1.73
CA GLY A 391 -1.69 -11.30 -3.06
C GLY A 391 -2.14 -12.35 -4.08
N LYS A 392 -1.88 -12.07 -5.36
CA LYS A 392 -2.06 -13.04 -6.47
C LYS A 392 -0.83 -13.92 -6.66
N SER A 393 0.33 -13.46 -6.21
CA SER A 393 1.58 -14.21 -6.23
C SER A 393 2.37 -14.00 -4.95
N GLU A 394 3.26 -14.94 -4.66
CA GLU A 394 4.18 -14.89 -3.53
C GLU A 394 5.60 -15.17 -3.99
N LEU A 395 6.57 -14.48 -3.37
CA LEU A 395 7.97 -14.89 -3.32
C LEU A 395 8.20 -15.52 -1.94
N GLY A 396 8.24 -16.84 -1.87
CA GLY A 396 8.48 -17.60 -0.65
C GLY A 396 9.93 -18.06 -0.53
N CYS A 397 10.44 -18.09 0.70
CA CYS A 397 11.75 -18.64 1.02
C CYS A 397 11.74 -19.29 2.40
N GLY A 398 12.24 -20.51 2.52
CA GLY A 398 12.24 -21.26 3.78
C GLY A 398 12.69 -22.71 3.64
N VAL A 399 12.59 -23.46 4.74
CA VAL A 399 12.86 -24.91 4.79
C VAL A 399 11.69 -25.70 4.23
#